data_AF-A0AAD7M8F1-F1
#
_entry.id   AF-A0AAD7M8F1-F1
#
_cell.length_a   1.000
_cell.length_b   1.000
_cell.length_c   1.000
_cell.angle_alpha   90.00
_cell.angle_beta   90.00
_cell.angle_gamma   90.00
#
_symmetry.space_group_name_H-M   'P 1'
#
loop_
_entity.id
_entity.type
_entity.pdbx_description
1 polymer ?
#
loop_
_entity_poly.entity_id
_entity_poly.type
_entity_poly.pdbx_seq_one_letter_code
_entity_poly.pdbx_strand_id
1 'polypeptide(L)'
;FGSPNCSFVATVPGDPLHFERDSPVISFPIPDGALSNPHMSLEVGDEILVPDLGGDKIWRIARNGAPGNFKVQGQIDVDKGTGPRHIAIHDNILFTVHETASTLTAQTIPAGPNGTASPLLANVTTFPDDALAGSKFAAAEILISTPTAAFPNPLIYVSNRNISPNVTDPLGDTIAIFEFVNGTDSTAPCPTANRRRMLRQRIRRQADATPQLRLVAQVPTGLQQIRSMALGRLDDGGDQYIIAGANTEGGVAVFQRVDGGRNLTLVARNLDLGNRTSFVFVEAGSA
;
A
#
# COMPACT_ATOMS: atom_id res chain seq x y z
N PHE A 1 -3.53 -20.51 -6.65
CA PHE A 1 -3.78 -19.05 -6.62
C PHE A 1 -2.77 -18.40 -7.54
N GLY A 2 -3.23 -17.49 -8.40
CA GLY A 2 -2.43 -16.85 -9.43
C GLY A 2 -2.68 -17.46 -10.81
N SER A 3 -3.46 -16.77 -11.63
CA SER A 3 -3.55 -17.03 -13.07
C SER A 3 -2.69 -15.98 -13.77
N PRO A 4 -1.92 -16.35 -14.80
CA PRO A 4 -1.10 -15.41 -15.56
C PRO A 4 -1.97 -14.58 -16.52
N ASN A 5 -3.09 -14.07 -16.04
CA ASN A 5 -4.04 -13.31 -16.82
C ASN A 5 -4.94 -12.43 -15.94
N CYS A 6 -5.62 -11.49 -16.58
CA CYS A 6 -6.65 -10.67 -15.96
C CYS A 6 -7.66 -10.21 -17.02
N SER A 7 -8.80 -9.68 -16.57
CA SER A 7 -9.75 -8.95 -17.40
C SER A 7 -10.06 -7.62 -16.75
N PHE A 8 -10.01 -6.54 -17.54
CA PHE A 8 -10.43 -5.21 -17.13
C PHE A 8 -11.80 -4.94 -17.74
N VAL A 9 -12.83 -4.94 -16.89
CA VAL A 9 -14.22 -4.89 -17.34
C VAL A 9 -14.68 -3.44 -17.42
N ALA A 10 -15.04 -3.00 -18.63
CA ALA A 10 -15.63 -1.67 -18.84
C ALA A 10 -17.10 -1.65 -18.45
N THR A 11 -17.65 -0.45 -18.23
CA THR A 11 -19.10 -0.24 -18.22
C THR A 11 -19.65 -0.14 -19.64
N VAL A 12 -20.93 -0.46 -19.80
CA VAL A 12 -21.63 -0.36 -21.08
C VAL A 12 -21.66 1.12 -21.53
N PRO A 13 -21.32 1.43 -22.80
CA PRO A 13 -21.36 2.80 -23.31
C PRO A 13 -22.73 3.47 -23.12
N GLY A 14 -22.75 4.59 -22.41
CA GLY A 14 -23.98 5.32 -22.09
C GLY A 14 -24.78 4.74 -20.91
N ASP A 15 -24.31 3.66 -20.29
CA ASP A 15 -24.95 3.00 -19.15
C ASP A 15 -23.89 2.61 -18.09
N PRO A 16 -23.51 3.55 -17.20
CA PRO A 16 -22.46 3.32 -16.21
C PRO A 16 -22.85 2.35 -15.09
N LEU A 17 -24.12 1.91 -15.04
CA LEU A 17 -24.62 1.00 -14.00
C LEU A 17 -24.47 -0.48 -14.38
N HIS A 18 -24.10 -0.76 -15.64
CA HIS A 18 -23.93 -2.11 -16.14
C HIS A 18 -22.52 -2.33 -16.69
N PHE A 19 -21.95 -3.49 -16.38
CA PHE A 19 -20.67 -3.92 -16.91
C PHE A 19 -20.83 -4.63 -18.25
N GLU A 20 -19.87 -4.43 -19.14
CA GLU A 20 -19.72 -5.21 -20.36
C GLU A 20 -19.51 -6.69 -20.01
N ARG A 21 -20.26 -7.58 -20.67
CA ARG A 21 -20.20 -9.02 -20.39
C ARG A 21 -19.09 -9.73 -21.16
N ASP A 22 -18.64 -9.13 -22.26
CA ASP A 22 -17.67 -9.71 -23.19
C ASP A 22 -16.31 -9.01 -23.08
N SER A 23 -15.77 -8.95 -21.86
CA SER A 23 -14.46 -8.33 -21.62
C SER A 23 -13.32 -9.29 -21.97
N PRO A 24 -12.38 -8.90 -22.86
CA PRO A 24 -11.26 -9.75 -23.24
C PRO A 24 -10.39 -10.15 -22.03
N VAL A 25 -9.90 -11.39 -22.06
CA VAL A 25 -8.85 -11.85 -21.14
C VAL A 25 -7.51 -11.46 -21.73
N ILE A 26 -6.64 -10.90 -20.89
CA ILE A 26 -5.27 -10.53 -21.23
C ILE A 26 -4.34 -11.48 -20.52
N SER A 27 -3.49 -12.17 -21.28
CA SER A 27 -2.46 -13.04 -20.74
C SER A 27 -1.18 -12.26 -20.48
N PHE A 28 -0.59 -12.45 -19.31
CA PHE A 28 0.75 -11.97 -18.99
C PHE A 28 1.80 -12.83 -19.71
N PRO A 29 2.86 -12.23 -20.27
CA PRO A 29 3.91 -12.97 -20.98
C PRO A 29 4.85 -13.67 -19.98
N ILE A 30 4.36 -14.75 -19.37
CA ILE A 30 5.06 -15.55 -18.38
C ILE A 30 5.76 -16.74 -19.06
N PRO A 31 7.07 -16.97 -18.84
CA PRO A 31 7.75 -18.17 -19.34
C PRO A 31 7.12 -19.47 -18.82
N ASP A 32 7.23 -20.55 -19.60
CA ASP A 32 6.72 -21.86 -19.20
C ASP A 32 7.32 -22.31 -17.84
N GLY A 33 6.44 -22.65 -16.91
CA GLY A 33 6.81 -23.07 -15.55
C GLY A 33 7.18 -21.94 -14.60
N ALA A 34 7.19 -20.68 -15.05
CA ALA A 34 7.36 -19.54 -14.15
C ALA A 34 6.07 -19.26 -13.36
N LEU A 35 6.23 -18.68 -12.17
CA LEU A 35 5.12 -18.32 -11.29
C LEU A 35 4.51 -16.99 -11.73
N SER A 36 3.20 -16.85 -11.55
CA SER A 36 2.47 -15.60 -11.68
C SER A 36 1.33 -15.60 -10.68
N ASN A 37 1.23 -14.53 -9.91
CA ASN A 37 0.18 -14.25 -8.95
C ASN A 37 -0.08 -12.73 -8.91
N PRO A 38 -0.75 -12.18 -9.94
CA PRO A 38 -1.23 -10.80 -9.96
C PRO A 38 -2.12 -10.55 -8.74
N HIS A 39 -1.82 -9.51 -7.97
CA HIS A 39 -2.40 -9.36 -6.63
C HIS A 39 -3.13 -8.01 -6.40
N MET A 40 -2.98 -7.05 -7.32
CA MET A 40 -3.69 -5.77 -7.31
C MET A 40 -3.71 -5.20 -8.73
N SER A 41 -4.58 -4.22 -8.98
CA SER A 41 -4.48 -3.32 -10.12
C SER A 41 -4.64 -1.87 -9.65
N LEU A 42 -3.82 -0.96 -10.17
CA LEU A 42 -3.85 0.47 -9.86
C LEU A 42 -3.75 1.30 -11.14
N GLU A 43 -4.73 2.15 -11.44
CA GLU A 43 -4.67 3.08 -12.57
C GLU A 43 -3.72 4.25 -12.24
N VAL A 44 -2.82 4.58 -13.18
CA VAL A 44 -1.80 5.62 -13.05
C VAL A 44 -1.65 6.32 -14.39
N GLY A 45 -2.14 7.56 -14.50
CA GLY A 45 -2.12 8.27 -15.77
C GLY A 45 -2.92 7.55 -16.85
N ASP A 46 -2.27 7.10 -17.92
CA ASP A 46 -2.87 6.39 -19.05
C ASP A 46 -2.65 4.86 -19.01
N GLU A 47 -2.06 4.35 -17.93
CA GLU A 47 -1.79 2.92 -17.74
C GLU A 47 -2.38 2.35 -16.45
N ILE A 48 -2.38 1.02 -16.35
CA ILE A 48 -2.70 0.29 -15.14
C ILE A 48 -1.47 -0.51 -14.73
N LEU A 49 -1.07 -0.35 -13.47
CA LEU A 49 0.00 -1.11 -12.84
C LEU A 49 -0.58 -2.33 -12.13
N VAL A 50 0.00 -3.50 -12.37
CA VAL A 50 -0.44 -4.78 -11.78
C VAL A 50 0.75 -5.46 -11.12
N PRO A 51 0.94 -5.32 -9.79
CA PRO A 51 1.95 -6.10 -9.07
C PRO A 51 1.65 -7.59 -9.17
N ASP A 52 2.66 -8.34 -9.60
CA ASP A 52 2.64 -9.79 -9.75
C ASP A 52 3.60 -10.40 -8.72
N LEU A 53 3.01 -10.90 -7.63
CA LEU A 53 3.73 -11.48 -6.51
C LEU A 53 4.55 -12.69 -6.96
N GLY A 54 3.97 -13.54 -7.81
CA GLY A 54 4.65 -14.74 -8.30
C GLY A 54 5.74 -14.41 -9.32
N GLY A 55 5.51 -13.38 -10.12
CA GLY A 55 6.40 -12.97 -11.21
C GLY A 55 7.55 -12.07 -10.77
N ASP A 56 7.58 -11.55 -9.54
CA ASP A 56 8.53 -10.53 -9.08
C ASP A 56 8.62 -9.35 -10.07
N LYS A 57 7.49 -8.72 -10.38
CA LYS A 57 7.40 -7.50 -11.20
C LYS A 57 6.07 -6.80 -11.04
N ILE A 58 5.98 -5.62 -11.62
CA ILE A 58 4.74 -4.89 -11.79
C ILE A 58 4.48 -4.75 -13.29
N TRP A 59 3.43 -5.39 -13.80
CA TRP A 59 3.04 -5.26 -15.20
C TRP A 59 2.49 -3.85 -15.48
N ARG A 60 2.82 -3.32 -16.65
CA ARG A 60 2.26 -2.08 -17.20
C ARG A 60 1.25 -2.45 -18.27
N ILE A 61 0.00 -2.07 -18.08
CA ILE A 61 -1.13 -2.37 -18.96
C ILE A 61 -1.60 -1.08 -19.60
N ALA A 62 -1.75 -1.08 -20.93
CA ALA A 62 -2.29 0.07 -21.66
C ALA A 62 -3.62 -0.25 -22.32
N ARG A 63 -4.43 0.79 -22.52
CA ARG A 63 -5.63 0.74 -23.35
C ARG A 63 -5.24 0.32 -24.78
N ASN A 64 -6.10 -0.49 -25.40
CA ASN A 64 -5.88 -1.05 -26.73
C ASN A 64 -7.08 -0.76 -27.64
N GLY A 65 -7.32 0.53 -27.89
CA GLY A 65 -8.44 0.99 -28.72
C GLY A 65 -9.71 1.17 -27.91
N ALA A 66 -10.73 0.33 -28.16
CA ALA A 66 -12.05 0.45 -27.55
C ALA A 66 -12.04 0.33 -26.01
N PRO A 67 -13.00 0.93 -25.28
CA PRO A 67 -13.16 0.73 -23.85
C PRO A 67 -13.19 -0.76 -23.47
N GLY A 68 -12.54 -1.13 -22.36
CA GLY A 68 -12.46 -2.54 -21.92
C GLY A 68 -11.41 -3.37 -22.65
N ASN A 69 -10.83 -2.89 -23.75
CA ASN A 69 -9.75 -3.57 -24.45
C ASN A 69 -8.40 -3.04 -23.96
N PHE A 70 -7.55 -3.94 -23.45
CA PHE A 70 -6.22 -3.59 -22.94
C PHE A 70 -5.17 -4.60 -23.41
N LYS A 71 -3.90 -4.23 -23.26
CA LYS A 71 -2.75 -5.08 -23.57
C LYS A 71 -1.64 -4.86 -22.55
N VAL A 72 -0.83 -5.89 -22.33
CA VAL A 72 0.46 -5.73 -21.64
C VAL A 72 1.36 -4.88 -22.54
N GLN A 73 1.84 -3.74 -22.04
CA GLN A 73 2.76 -2.87 -22.77
C GLN A 73 4.21 -3.00 -22.28
N GLY A 74 4.42 -3.43 -21.05
CA GLY A 74 5.74 -3.68 -20.49
C GLY A 74 5.67 -3.96 -18.99
N GLN A 75 6.77 -3.72 -18.26
CA GLN A 75 6.89 -4.05 -16.85
C GLN A 75 7.87 -3.15 -16.09
N ILE A 76 7.73 -3.13 -14.77
CA ILE A 76 8.73 -2.63 -13.83
C ILE A 76 9.34 -3.83 -13.12
N ASP A 77 10.64 -4.03 -13.29
CA ASP A 77 11.38 -5.08 -12.61
C ASP A 77 11.66 -4.72 -11.16
N VAL A 78 11.37 -5.66 -10.26
CA VAL A 78 11.77 -5.63 -8.85
C VAL A 78 12.77 -6.75 -8.57
N ASP A 79 13.41 -6.72 -7.40
CA ASP A 79 14.33 -7.77 -7.02
C ASP A 79 13.61 -9.13 -6.89
N LYS A 80 14.29 -10.21 -7.31
CA LYS A 80 13.73 -11.57 -7.26
C LYS A 80 13.49 -12.03 -5.83
N GLY A 81 12.39 -12.75 -5.63
CA GLY A 81 11.96 -13.30 -4.34
C GLY A 81 11.32 -12.29 -3.40
N THR A 82 11.08 -11.05 -3.85
CA THR A 82 10.45 -10.02 -3.01
C THR A 82 8.93 -10.18 -2.95
N GLY A 83 8.31 -10.58 -4.05
CA GLY A 83 6.87 -10.81 -4.14
C GLY A 83 6.05 -9.53 -3.99
N PRO A 84 6.05 -8.60 -4.98
CA PRO A 84 5.28 -7.37 -4.92
C PRO A 84 3.79 -7.70 -4.87
N ARG A 85 3.12 -7.25 -3.81
CA ARG A 85 1.72 -7.61 -3.54
C ARG A 85 0.77 -6.46 -3.84
N HIS A 86 0.84 -5.40 -3.04
CA HIS A 86 0.02 -4.21 -3.22
C HIS A 86 0.93 -2.99 -3.38
N ILE A 87 0.43 -2.00 -4.11
CA ILE A 87 1.13 -0.75 -4.42
C ILE A 87 0.25 0.46 -4.09
N ALA A 88 0.89 1.57 -3.75
CA ALA A 88 0.25 2.87 -3.63
C ALA A 88 1.16 3.95 -4.16
N ILE A 89 0.59 5.06 -4.65
CA ILE A 89 1.36 6.17 -5.19
C ILE A 89 0.99 7.45 -4.45
N HIS A 90 2.01 8.20 -4.06
CA HIS A 90 1.86 9.54 -3.48
C HIS A 90 3.02 10.41 -3.94
N ASP A 91 2.74 11.64 -4.38
CA ASP A 91 3.73 12.60 -4.90
C ASP A 91 4.69 11.99 -5.94
N ASN A 92 4.12 11.21 -6.87
CA ASN A 92 4.85 10.51 -7.94
C ASN A 92 5.89 9.47 -7.45
N ILE A 93 5.81 9.08 -6.18
CA ILE A 93 6.58 7.98 -5.59
C ILE A 93 5.70 6.74 -5.53
N LEU A 94 6.20 5.65 -6.09
CA LEU A 94 5.61 4.33 -6.01
C LEU A 94 6.09 3.65 -4.73
N PHE A 95 5.13 3.31 -3.87
CA PHE A 95 5.33 2.50 -2.68
C PHE A 95 4.86 1.08 -2.98
N THR A 96 5.73 0.10 -2.74
CA THR A 96 5.41 -1.31 -2.96
C THR A 96 5.60 -2.08 -1.67
N VAL A 97 4.53 -2.79 -1.27
CA VAL A 97 4.60 -3.81 -0.22
C VAL A 97 4.95 -5.14 -0.85
N HIS A 98 6.02 -5.74 -0.37
CA HIS A 98 6.55 -7.02 -0.80
C HIS A 98 6.16 -8.10 0.21
N GLU A 99 5.27 -9.01 -0.19
CA GLU A 99 4.72 -10.04 0.70
C GLU A 99 5.81 -10.99 1.20
N THR A 100 6.60 -11.55 0.28
CA THR A 100 7.59 -12.58 0.60
C THR A 100 8.76 -12.02 1.40
N ALA A 101 9.24 -10.82 1.04
CA ALA A 101 10.33 -10.17 1.76
C ALA A 101 9.89 -9.47 3.06
N SER A 102 8.59 -9.22 3.25
CA SER A 102 8.05 -8.38 4.33
C SER A 102 8.75 -7.01 4.41
N THR A 103 8.81 -6.34 3.26
CA THR A 103 9.41 -5.02 3.12
C THR A 103 8.45 -4.02 2.48
N LEU A 104 8.68 -2.74 2.79
CA LEU A 104 8.11 -1.59 2.11
C LEU A 104 9.24 -0.89 1.35
N THR A 105 9.05 -0.69 0.07
CA THR A 105 9.99 0.03 -0.80
C THR A 105 9.37 1.32 -1.32
N ALA A 106 10.21 2.33 -1.53
CA ALA A 106 9.84 3.58 -2.17
C ALA A 106 10.75 3.83 -3.38
N GLN A 107 10.17 4.20 -4.52
CA GLN A 107 10.90 4.45 -5.77
C GLN A 107 10.17 5.44 -6.67
N THR A 108 10.88 6.09 -7.59
CA THR A 108 10.22 6.78 -8.69
C THR A 108 9.63 5.76 -9.67
N ILE A 109 8.53 6.11 -10.34
CA ILE A 109 8.01 5.29 -11.44
C ILE A 109 8.95 5.45 -12.65
N PRO A 110 9.60 4.38 -13.14
CA PRO A 110 10.50 4.48 -14.27
C PRO A 110 9.73 4.75 -15.56
N ALA A 111 10.40 5.37 -16.54
CA ALA A 111 9.82 5.61 -17.85
C ALA A 111 9.46 4.29 -18.54
N GLY A 112 8.36 4.30 -19.29
CA GLY A 112 7.88 3.16 -20.05
C GLY A 112 8.67 2.83 -21.32
N PRO A 113 8.39 1.68 -21.95
CA PRO A 113 7.45 0.65 -21.51
C PRO A 113 8.03 -0.28 -20.43
N ASN A 114 9.35 -0.40 -20.34
CA ASN A 114 10.05 -1.24 -19.38
C ASN A 114 11.02 -0.41 -18.53
N GLY A 115 11.14 -0.75 -17.26
CA GLY A 115 12.09 -0.11 -16.35
C GLY A 115 12.42 -0.99 -15.15
N THR A 116 13.37 -0.54 -14.34
CA THR A 116 13.71 -1.18 -13.06
C THR A 116 13.33 -0.26 -11.91
N ALA A 117 13.00 -0.86 -10.77
CA ALA A 117 12.81 -0.18 -9.50
C ALA A 117 14.07 0.51 -8.96
N SER A 118 15.25 0.22 -9.50
CA SER A 118 16.53 0.70 -8.97
C SER A 118 17.03 2.00 -9.60
N PRO A 119 17.67 2.89 -8.82
CA PRO A 119 17.90 2.78 -7.37
C PRO A 119 16.63 3.07 -6.55
N LEU A 120 16.40 2.27 -5.51
CA LEU A 120 15.33 2.55 -4.54
C LEU A 120 15.65 3.83 -3.76
N LEU A 121 14.61 4.62 -3.51
CA LEU A 121 14.69 5.77 -2.61
C LEU A 121 14.76 5.31 -1.15
N ALA A 122 14.05 4.22 -0.80
CA ALA A 122 14.10 3.59 0.51
C ALA A 122 13.65 2.11 0.45
N ASN A 123 14.13 1.29 1.38
CA ASN A 123 13.73 -0.09 1.58
C ASN A 123 13.82 -0.42 3.08
N VAL A 124 12.69 -0.79 3.70
CA VAL A 124 12.61 -1.08 5.14
C VAL A 124 11.79 -2.34 5.40
N THR A 125 12.08 -3.04 6.49
CA THR A 125 11.25 -4.15 6.98
C THR A 125 9.94 -3.61 7.55
N THR A 126 8.86 -4.38 7.41
CA THR A 126 7.53 -3.96 7.87
C THR A 126 7.13 -4.60 9.20
N PHE A 127 7.74 -5.72 9.59
CA PHE A 127 7.43 -6.44 10.82
C PHE A 127 8.08 -5.80 12.07
N PRO A 128 7.56 -6.07 13.28
CA PRO A 128 8.10 -5.49 14.51
C PRO A 128 9.47 -6.05 14.90
N ASP A 129 10.37 -5.19 15.39
CA ASP A 129 11.72 -5.56 15.82
C ASP A 129 11.72 -6.48 17.08
N ASP A 130 10.66 -6.40 17.88
CA ASP A 130 10.43 -7.21 19.07
C ASP A 130 9.55 -8.45 18.81
N ALA A 131 9.42 -8.85 17.54
CA ALA A 131 8.70 -10.07 17.15
C ALA A 131 9.18 -11.31 17.93
N LEU A 132 8.22 -12.17 18.31
CA LEU A 132 8.50 -13.44 18.97
C LEU A 132 9.47 -14.29 18.13
N ALA A 133 10.45 -14.92 18.79
CA ALA A 133 11.42 -15.78 18.12
C ALA A 133 10.74 -16.90 17.33
N GLY A 134 11.14 -17.08 16.07
CA GLY A 134 10.54 -18.04 15.15
C GLY A 134 9.29 -17.55 14.42
N SER A 135 8.88 -16.28 14.60
CA SER A 135 7.87 -15.64 13.75
C SER A 135 8.34 -15.55 12.30
N LYS A 136 7.38 -15.63 11.38
CA LYS A 136 7.58 -15.51 9.93
C LYS A 136 6.54 -14.55 9.43
N PHE A 137 6.95 -13.54 8.68
CA PHE A 137 6.04 -12.49 8.27
C PHE A 137 5.71 -12.56 6.79
N ALA A 138 4.50 -12.09 6.47
CA ALA A 138 4.05 -11.81 5.13
C ALA A 138 3.29 -10.49 5.13
N ALA A 139 3.89 -9.44 4.57
CA ALA A 139 3.21 -8.15 4.45
C ALA A 139 1.98 -8.28 3.53
N ALA A 140 0.97 -7.42 3.72
CA ALA A 140 -0.30 -7.55 3.02
C ALA A 140 -0.80 -6.23 2.43
N GLU A 141 -1.45 -5.39 3.22
CA GLU A 141 -2.16 -4.21 2.71
C GLU A 141 -1.27 -2.97 2.82
N ILE A 142 -1.48 -2.00 1.92
CA ILE A 142 -0.89 -0.65 2.02
C ILE A 142 -1.98 0.41 1.88
N LEU A 143 -2.01 1.36 2.81
CA LEU A 143 -2.85 2.56 2.74
C LEU A 143 -1.97 3.79 2.84
N ILE A 144 -2.24 4.83 2.05
CA ILE A 144 -1.62 6.14 2.22
C ILE A 144 -2.71 7.15 2.53
N SER A 145 -2.59 7.85 3.66
CA SER A 145 -3.57 8.86 4.04
C SER A 145 -3.41 10.14 3.21
N THR A 146 -4.53 10.67 2.72
CA THR A 146 -4.55 12.03 2.15
C THR A 146 -4.36 13.06 3.27
N PRO A 147 -3.52 14.09 3.09
CA PRO A 147 -3.37 15.16 4.07
C PRO A 147 -4.67 15.93 4.32
N THR A 148 -4.98 16.20 5.59
CA THR A 148 -6.15 16.98 6.03
C THR A 148 -5.77 17.93 7.17
N ALA A 149 -6.68 18.79 7.59
CA ALA A 149 -6.45 19.66 8.74
C ALA A 149 -6.17 18.86 10.04
N ALA A 150 -6.83 17.71 10.22
CA ALA A 150 -6.62 16.81 11.36
C ALA A 150 -5.38 15.91 11.19
N PHE A 151 -5.06 15.54 9.93
CA PHE A 151 -3.97 14.64 9.58
C PHE A 151 -3.05 15.28 8.53
N PRO A 152 -2.24 16.29 8.88
CA PRO A 152 -1.52 17.10 7.90
C PRO A 152 -0.35 16.38 7.23
N ASN A 153 0.15 15.30 7.83
CA ASN A 153 1.25 14.53 7.27
C ASN A 153 0.69 13.26 6.60
N PRO A 154 1.01 13.00 5.32
CA PRO A 154 0.68 11.73 4.70
C PRO A 154 1.45 10.61 5.40
N LEU A 155 0.73 9.60 5.89
CA LEU A 155 1.29 8.42 6.54
C LEU A 155 0.95 7.17 5.74
N ILE A 156 1.86 6.21 5.77
CA ILE A 156 1.75 4.92 5.08
C ILE A 156 1.46 3.86 6.14
N TYR A 157 0.33 3.17 6.02
CA TYR A 157 -0.07 2.09 6.92
C TYR A 157 0.12 0.76 6.19
N VAL A 158 0.90 -0.15 6.75
CA VAL A 158 1.17 -1.47 6.19
C VAL A 158 0.73 -2.56 7.15
N SER A 159 -0.07 -3.52 6.68
CA SER A 159 -0.46 -4.67 7.52
C SER A 159 0.57 -5.80 7.42
N ASN A 160 0.89 -6.42 8.56
CA ASN A 160 1.87 -7.51 8.66
C ASN A 160 1.24 -8.76 9.23
N ARG A 161 1.35 -9.89 8.52
CA ARG A 161 0.80 -11.17 8.99
C ARG A 161 1.89 -12.05 9.54
N ASN A 162 1.73 -12.57 10.75
CA ASN A 162 2.56 -13.66 11.24
C ASN A 162 2.06 -14.98 10.67
N ILE A 163 2.71 -15.47 9.62
CA ILE A 163 2.40 -16.73 8.92
C ILE A 163 3.12 -17.94 9.51
N SER A 164 3.75 -17.81 10.69
CA SER A 164 4.36 -18.96 11.36
C SER A 164 3.30 -20.00 11.74
N PRO A 165 3.55 -21.30 11.45
CA PRO A 165 2.60 -22.35 11.80
C PRO A 165 2.54 -22.62 13.32
N ASN A 166 3.57 -22.26 14.07
CA ASN A 166 3.77 -22.64 15.47
C ASN A 166 4.05 -21.45 16.41
N VAL A 167 4.00 -20.22 15.91
CA VAL A 167 4.28 -19.02 16.69
C VAL A 167 3.17 -18.03 16.40
N THR A 168 2.34 -17.77 17.41
CA THR A 168 1.23 -16.83 17.35
C THR A 168 1.46 -15.78 18.43
N ASP A 169 1.39 -14.51 18.06
CA ASP A 169 1.47 -13.43 19.04
C ASP A 169 0.08 -13.21 19.67
N PRO A 170 -0.05 -13.26 21.01
CA PRO A 170 -1.33 -12.99 21.68
C PRO A 170 -1.83 -11.55 21.49
N LEU A 171 -0.94 -10.60 21.15
CA LEU A 171 -1.32 -9.23 20.79
C LEU A 171 -1.82 -9.12 19.33
N GLY A 172 -1.71 -10.21 18.57
CA GLY A 172 -2.09 -10.30 17.16
C GLY A 172 -1.07 -9.69 16.21
N ASP A 173 -1.40 -9.76 14.93
CA ASP A 173 -0.70 -9.11 13.84
C ASP A 173 -0.64 -7.58 14.02
N THR A 174 0.33 -6.92 13.38
CA THR A 174 0.52 -5.47 13.50
C THR A 174 0.13 -4.68 12.26
N ILE A 175 -0.19 -3.41 12.48
CA ILE A 175 -0.14 -2.36 11.46
C ILE A 175 1.10 -1.51 11.72
N ALA A 176 2.03 -1.52 10.78
CA ALA A 176 3.19 -0.64 10.79
C ALA A 176 2.83 0.71 10.15
N ILE A 177 3.22 1.80 10.80
CA ILE A 177 2.98 3.16 10.32
C ILE A 177 4.32 3.77 9.93
N PHE A 178 4.43 4.21 8.69
CA PHE A 178 5.63 4.86 8.16
C PHE A 178 5.33 6.30 7.73
N GLU A 179 6.38 7.11 7.75
CA GLU A 179 6.42 8.41 7.13
C GLU A 179 7.55 8.42 6.09
N PHE A 180 7.22 8.82 4.87
CA PHE A 180 8.23 9.03 3.84
C PHE A 180 8.75 10.46 3.93
N VAL A 181 10.04 10.60 4.25
CA VAL A 181 10.71 11.91 4.24
C VAL A 181 11.47 12.00 2.93
N ASN A 182 10.88 12.73 1.98
CA ASN A 182 11.60 13.10 0.78
C ASN A 182 12.69 14.10 1.18
N GLY A 183 13.93 13.88 0.73
CA GLY A 183 15.11 14.64 1.15
C GLY A 183 15.03 16.18 1.02
N THR A 184 14.00 16.67 0.34
CA THR A 184 13.72 18.08 0.07
C THR A 184 12.61 18.67 0.95
N ASP A 185 11.80 17.85 1.63
CA ASP A 185 10.61 18.28 2.37
C ASP A 185 10.88 18.32 3.88
N SER A 186 11.37 19.46 4.33
CA SER A 186 11.33 19.83 5.74
C SER A 186 10.58 21.15 5.89
N THR A 187 9.25 21.05 5.97
CA THR A 187 8.36 22.09 6.47
C THR A 187 8.54 22.23 7.99
N ALA A 188 9.68 22.78 8.42
CA ALA A 188 9.83 23.26 9.78
C ALA A 188 9.03 24.57 9.96
N PRO A 189 8.19 24.73 11.01
CA PRO A 189 7.55 26.01 11.29
C PRO A 189 8.62 27.06 11.56
N CYS A 190 8.53 28.20 10.87
CA CYS A 190 9.48 29.30 11.02
C CYS A 190 9.36 29.90 12.44
N PRO A 191 10.40 29.87 13.31
CA PRO A 191 10.40 30.69 14.49
C PRO A 191 10.83 32.09 14.08
N THR A 192 9.95 33.05 14.34
CA THR A 192 10.21 34.48 14.25
C THR A 192 11.53 34.87 14.93
N ALA A 193 12.27 35.74 14.24
CA ALA A 193 13.33 36.64 14.70
C ALA A 193 14.80 36.14 14.72
N ASN A 194 15.59 36.84 13.87
CA ASN A 194 16.97 37.32 14.05
C ASN A 194 18.11 36.34 14.35
N ARG A 195 18.92 36.04 13.32
CA ARG A 195 20.33 36.53 13.19
C ARG A 195 21.01 35.92 11.97
N ARG A 196 21.45 36.78 11.05
CA ARG A 196 22.09 36.51 9.73
C ARG A 196 23.46 35.79 9.78
N ARG A 197 23.77 35.01 10.82
CA ARG A 197 25.07 34.31 10.96
C ARG A 197 25.01 32.79 11.20
N MET A 198 23.80 32.21 11.30
CA MET A 198 23.60 30.74 11.30
C MET A 198 22.95 30.20 10.01
N LEU A 199 22.74 31.05 8.99
CA LEU A 199 22.01 30.67 7.78
C LEU A 199 22.85 29.79 6.84
N ARG A 200 24.17 29.99 6.77
CA ARG A 200 25.04 29.25 5.82
C ARG A 200 25.35 27.80 6.23
N GLN A 201 25.29 27.48 7.52
CA GLN A 201 25.54 26.12 8.01
C GLN A 201 24.28 25.26 8.02
N ARG A 202 23.09 25.88 8.12
CA ARG A 202 21.79 25.18 8.07
C ARG A 202 21.32 24.88 6.64
N ILE A 203 21.55 25.80 5.70
CA ILE A 203 21.26 25.58 4.26
C ILE A 203 22.06 24.39 3.70
N ARG A 204 23.26 24.10 4.23
CA ARG A 204 24.07 22.94 3.81
C ARG A 204 23.60 21.59 4.36
N ARG A 205 22.85 21.53 5.46
CA ARG A 205 22.33 20.26 6.01
C ARG A 205 21.00 19.82 5.39
N GLN A 206 20.32 20.73 4.70
CA GLN A 206 18.95 20.54 4.23
C GLN A 206 18.87 20.16 2.74
N ALA A 207 20.01 20.17 2.04
CA ALA A 207 20.14 19.73 0.65
C ALA A 207 20.77 18.33 0.52
N ASP A 208 21.01 17.64 1.64
CA ASP A 208 21.80 16.40 1.76
C ASP A 208 21.03 15.25 2.45
N ALA A 209 19.73 15.42 2.73
CA ALA A 209 18.95 14.34 3.31
C ALA A 209 18.61 13.32 2.23
N THR A 210 19.13 12.10 2.34
CA THR A 210 18.69 10.99 1.50
C THR A 210 17.21 10.69 1.79
N PRO A 211 16.36 10.46 0.77
CA PRO A 211 15.01 9.97 0.99
C PRO A 211 14.98 8.76 1.91
N GLN A 212 13.97 8.68 2.79
CA GLN A 212 13.89 7.61 3.79
C GLN A 212 12.44 7.28 4.15
N LEU A 213 12.20 6.00 4.46
CA LEU A 213 11.00 5.53 5.14
C LEU A 213 11.29 5.43 6.63
N ARG A 214 10.64 6.26 7.44
CA ARG A 214 10.78 6.24 8.90
C ARG A 214 9.62 5.49 9.53
N LEU A 215 9.92 4.43 10.28
CA LEU A 215 8.92 3.78 11.13
C LEU A 215 8.48 4.74 12.23
N VAL A 216 7.17 4.94 12.36
CA VAL A 216 6.52 5.80 13.34
C VAL A 216 5.96 4.97 14.49
N ALA A 217 5.26 3.87 14.17
CA ALA A 217 4.68 2.97 15.16
C ALA A 217 4.48 1.56 14.59
N GLN A 218 4.48 0.58 15.49
CA GLN A 218 3.92 -0.75 15.27
C GLN A 218 2.71 -0.89 16.19
N VAL A 219 1.52 -1.06 15.64
CA VAL A 219 0.29 -1.15 16.41
C VAL A 219 -0.23 -2.60 16.38
N PRO A 220 -0.21 -3.33 17.51
CA PRO A 220 -0.85 -4.64 17.60
C PRO A 220 -2.36 -4.51 17.42
N THR A 221 -2.94 -5.36 16.59
CA THR A 221 -4.35 -5.25 16.18
C THR A 221 -5.28 -6.15 16.97
N GLY A 222 -4.73 -7.18 17.63
CA GLY A 222 -5.49 -8.32 18.15
C GLY A 222 -6.22 -9.12 17.06
N LEU A 223 -5.87 -8.92 15.79
CA LEU A 223 -6.33 -9.71 14.65
C LEU A 223 -5.23 -10.70 14.26
N GLN A 224 -5.62 -11.86 13.74
CA GLN A 224 -4.70 -12.84 13.19
C GLN A 224 -4.92 -12.99 11.69
N GLN A 225 -3.81 -13.05 10.96
CA GLN A 225 -3.75 -13.07 9.50
C GLN A 225 -4.44 -11.84 8.86
N ILE A 226 -4.08 -10.63 9.28
CA ILE A 226 -4.60 -9.35 8.74
C ILE A 226 -4.27 -9.17 7.24
N ARG A 227 -5.23 -9.49 6.36
CA ARG A 227 -5.03 -9.51 4.90
C ARG A 227 -5.42 -8.23 4.16
N SER A 228 -6.33 -7.45 4.74
CA SER A 228 -6.80 -6.21 4.15
C SER A 228 -7.27 -5.23 5.23
N MET A 229 -7.19 -3.96 4.87
CA MET A 229 -7.60 -2.81 5.65
C MET A 229 -8.16 -1.76 4.69
N ALA A 230 -8.99 -0.86 5.20
CA ALA A 230 -9.41 0.32 4.44
C ALA A 230 -9.39 1.55 5.35
N LEU A 231 -8.97 2.67 4.78
CA LEU A 231 -9.09 4.00 5.39
C LEU A 231 -10.46 4.56 5.03
N GLY A 232 -11.19 5.09 6.02
CA GLY A 232 -12.47 5.73 5.77
C GLY A 232 -12.34 6.99 4.92
N ARG A 233 -13.46 7.48 4.41
CA ARG A 233 -13.47 8.57 3.44
C ARG A 233 -13.34 9.93 4.13
N LEU A 234 -12.79 10.90 3.42
CA LEU A 234 -12.64 12.26 3.96
C LEU A 234 -13.97 13.00 4.05
N ASP A 235 -14.84 12.80 3.08
CA ASP A 235 -16.07 13.58 2.90
C ASP A 235 -17.15 13.30 3.95
N ASP A 236 -17.15 12.11 4.55
CA ASP A 236 -17.99 11.76 5.70
C ASP A 236 -17.27 11.86 7.06
N GLY A 237 -16.02 12.36 7.06
CA GLY A 237 -15.15 12.38 8.25
C GLY A 237 -14.70 10.98 8.71
N GLY A 238 -14.87 9.96 7.87
CA GLY A 238 -14.38 8.61 8.09
C GLY A 238 -12.87 8.46 8.01
N ASP A 239 -12.14 9.46 7.48
CA ASP A 239 -10.67 9.49 7.37
C ASP A 239 -9.95 9.40 8.73
N GLN A 240 -10.69 9.58 9.81
CA GLN A 240 -10.24 9.32 11.17
C GLN A 240 -10.19 7.82 11.54
N TYR A 241 -10.73 6.92 10.72
CA TYR A 241 -10.86 5.50 11.03
C TYR A 241 -10.20 4.59 10.00
N ILE A 242 -9.57 3.52 10.48
CA ILE A 242 -9.12 2.37 9.69
C ILE A 242 -9.90 1.15 10.12
N ILE A 243 -10.53 0.46 9.17
CA ILE A 243 -11.14 -0.85 9.39
C ILE A 243 -10.17 -1.94 8.91
N ALA A 244 -10.08 -3.03 9.67
CA ALA A 244 -9.23 -4.17 9.35
C ALA A 244 -9.93 -5.48 9.70
N GLY A 245 -9.60 -6.53 8.96
CA GLY A 245 -10.20 -7.86 9.11
C GLY A 245 -9.15 -8.94 9.35
N ALA A 246 -9.43 -9.80 10.32
CA ALA A 246 -8.73 -11.05 10.47
C ALA A 246 -9.14 -12.03 9.37
N ASN A 247 -8.18 -12.80 8.87
CA ASN A 247 -8.46 -13.95 8.03
C ASN A 247 -8.60 -15.25 8.83
N THR A 248 -8.24 -15.26 10.13
CA THR A 248 -8.40 -16.44 10.99
C THR A 248 -9.09 -16.12 12.31
N GLU A 249 -8.55 -15.20 13.11
CA GLU A 249 -9.03 -14.95 14.48
C GLU A 249 -9.02 -13.45 14.82
N GLY A 250 -10.00 -12.98 15.60
CA GLY A 250 -10.10 -11.58 16.03
C GLY A 250 -11.19 -10.76 15.32
N GLY A 251 -11.84 -11.34 14.32
CA GLY A 251 -13.01 -10.76 13.63
C GLY A 251 -12.65 -9.52 12.81
N VAL A 252 -13.46 -8.47 12.95
CA VAL A 252 -13.25 -7.16 12.30
C VAL A 252 -13.03 -6.10 13.37
N ALA A 253 -12.01 -5.27 13.20
CA ALA A 253 -11.67 -4.18 14.10
C ALA A 253 -11.72 -2.82 13.39
N VAL A 254 -12.19 -1.81 14.10
CA VAL A 254 -12.12 -0.40 13.68
C VAL A 254 -11.20 0.33 14.64
N PHE A 255 -10.22 1.02 14.07
CA PHE A 255 -9.22 1.79 14.78
C PHE A 255 -9.39 3.26 14.48
N GLN A 256 -9.38 4.10 15.51
CA GLN A 256 -9.26 5.55 15.36
C GLN A 256 -7.79 5.93 15.21
N ARG A 257 -7.51 6.77 14.22
CA ARG A 257 -6.23 7.46 14.02
C ARG A 257 -6.08 8.54 15.11
N VAL A 258 -5.08 8.37 15.97
CA VAL A 258 -4.75 9.31 17.04
C VAL A 258 -3.36 9.90 16.84
N ASP A 259 -3.00 10.92 17.61
CA ASP A 259 -1.69 11.60 17.51
C ASP A 259 -1.37 12.12 16.10
N GLY A 260 -2.36 12.73 15.43
CA GLY A 260 -2.22 13.16 14.04
C GLY A 260 -2.06 11.98 13.06
N GLY A 261 -2.58 10.81 13.42
CA GLY A 261 -2.52 9.57 12.63
C GLY A 261 -1.28 8.73 12.87
N ARG A 262 -0.38 9.17 13.75
CA ARG A 262 0.88 8.50 14.08
C ARG A 262 0.71 7.28 14.98
N ASN A 263 -0.50 7.04 15.47
CA ASN A 263 -0.86 5.87 16.24
C ASN A 263 -2.34 5.51 16.00
N LEU A 264 -2.75 4.34 16.50
CA LEU A 264 -4.10 3.81 16.35
C LEU A 264 -4.65 3.37 17.71
N THR A 265 -5.93 3.63 17.96
CA THR A 265 -6.67 3.11 19.13
C THR A 265 -7.87 2.32 18.67
N LEU A 266 -8.05 1.10 19.19
CA LEU A 266 -9.23 0.29 18.91
C LEU A 266 -10.49 0.98 19.44
N VAL A 267 -11.49 1.20 18.59
CA VAL A 267 -12.78 1.84 18.96
C VAL A 267 -13.98 0.92 18.80
N ALA A 268 -13.89 -0.10 17.93
CA ALA A 268 -14.92 -1.12 17.82
C ALA A 268 -14.31 -2.45 17.38
N ARG A 269 -14.94 -3.55 17.82
CA ARG A 269 -14.63 -4.90 17.36
C ARG A 269 -15.92 -5.69 17.16
N ASN A 270 -16.02 -6.37 16.03
CA ASN A 270 -17.11 -7.29 15.73
C ASN A 270 -16.53 -8.70 15.56
N LEU A 271 -16.95 -9.63 16.42
CA LEU A 271 -16.52 -11.03 16.39
C LEU A 271 -17.49 -11.95 15.65
N ASP A 272 -18.69 -11.46 15.31
CA ASP A 272 -19.72 -12.21 14.57
C ASP A 272 -19.35 -12.32 13.08
N LEU A 273 -18.59 -11.33 12.59
CA LEU A 273 -18.00 -11.38 11.25
C LEU A 273 -16.72 -12.22 11.31
N GLY A 274 -16.80 -13.45 10.78
CA GLY A 274 -15.64 -14.30 10.54
C GLY A 274 -14.69 -13.75 9.47
N ASN A 275 -13.88 -14.61 8.86
CA ASN A 275 -12.79 -14.24 7.94
C ASN A 275 -13.19 -13.20 6.88
N ARG A 276 -12.55 -12.03 6.88
CA ARG A 276 -12.74 -10.95 5.88
C ARG A 276 -11.42 -10.55 5.26
N THR A 277 -11.44 -10.29 3.95
CA THR A 277 -10.23 -10.02 3.16
C THR A 277 -10.35 -8.78 2.28
N SER A 278 -11.41 -7.99 2.42
CA SER A 278 -11.58 -6.70 1.72
C SER A 278 -12.67 -5.87 2.39
N PHE A 279 -12.53 -4.55 2.34
CA PHE A 279 -13.48 -3.57 2.85
C PHE A 279 -13.63 -2.44 1.83
N VAL A 280 -14.86 -1.97 1.63
CA VAL A 280 -15.17 -0.83 0.77
C VAL A 280 -16.08 0.11 1.53
N PHE A 281 -15.72 1.39 1.59
CA PHE A 281 -16.60 2.44 2.07
C PHE A 281 -17.46 2.92 0.90
N VAL A 282 -18.77 2.68 0.99
CA VAL A 282 -19.76 3.16 0.02
C VAL A 282 -20.44 4.42 0.54
N GLU A 283 -20.83 5.34 -0.35
CA GLU A 283 -21.67 6.47 0.06
C GLU A 283 -22.95 5.94 0.68
N ALA A 284 -23.38 6.55 1.79
CA ALA A 284 -24.76 6.43 2.19
C ALA A 284 -25.59 7.09 1.09
N GLY A 285 -26.23 6.26 0.24
CA GLY A 285 -27.19 6.77 -0.72
C GLY A 285 -28.21 7.64 0.01
N SER A 286 -28.55 8.80 -0.55
CA SER A 286 -29.68 9.59 -0.05
C SER A 286 -30.91 8.68 -0.08
N ALA A 287 -31.36 8.27 1.11
CA ALA A 287 -32.58 7.47 1.29
C ALA A 287 -33.83 8.28 0.90
#